data_AF-A0A2G2I6L6-F1
#
_entry.id   AF-A0A2G2I6L6-F1
#
_cell.length_a   1.000
_cell.length_b   1.000
_cell.length_c   1.000
_cell.angle_alpha   90.00
_cell.angle_beta   90.00
_cell.angle_gamma   90.00
#
_symmetry.space_group_name_H-M   'P 1'
#
loop_
_entity.id
_entity.type
_entity.pdbx_description
1 polymer ?
#
loop_
_entity_poly.entity_id
_entity_poly.type
_entity_poly.pdbx_seq_one_letter_code
_entity_poly.pdbx_strand_id
1 'polypeptide(L)'
;DKFLMIVLAGNFNYLSRYFSAVEESILKAKITQKFATVFGMQFDEMKKIISDYQNFIYRVNHPSKNTLYGMSKAVFFKYKLGQYQDEYFAQLNAPNPLFLKRMDGIMENYIWNWSTFLEKNKYHFLSL
;
A
#
# COMPACT_ATOMS: atom_id res chain seq x y z
N ASP A 1 -5.68 12.22 0.40
CA ASP A 1 -6.43 11.10 -0.20
C ASP A 1 -6.13 9.81 0.58
N LYS A 2 -7.15 9.05 1.03
CA LYS A 2 -6.91 7.83 1.84
C LYS A 2 -6.56 6.62 0.98
N PHE A 3 -7.22 6.44 -0.16
CA PHE A 3 -7.04 5.28 -1.02
C PHE A 3 -5.66 5.31 -1.68
N LEU A 4 -5.27 6.46 -2.22
CA LEU A 4 -3.95 6.64 -2.82
C LEU A 4 -2.83 6.32 -1.83
N MET A 5 -2.95 6.75 -0.57
CA MET A 5 -1.93 6.48 0.44
C MET A 5 -1.87 5.00 0.83
N ILE A 6 -2.99 4.27 0.82
CA ILE A 6 -3.01 2.81 1.00
C ILE A 6 -2.27 2.14 -0.16
N VAL A 7 -2.57 2.55 -1.41
CA VAL A 7 -1.91 2.01 -2.61
C VAL A 7 -0.41 2.28 -2.58
N LEU A 8 0.01 3.50 -2.28
CA LEU A 8 1.41 3.90 -2.22
C LEU A 8 2.17 3.14 -1.11
N ALA A 9 1.65 3.16 0.12
CA ALA A 9 2.27 2.49 1.26
C ALA A 9 2.32 0.97 1.09
N GLY A 10 1.26 0.37 0.53
CA GLY A 10 1.22 -1.06 0.21
C GLY A 10 2.27 -1.44 -0.82
N ASN A 11 2.39 -0.68 -1.92
CA ASN A 11 3.39 -0.92 -2.95
C ASN A 11 4.84 -0.77 -2.46
N PHE A 12 5.10 0.12 -1.50
CA PHE A 12 6.41 0.22 -0.84
C PHE A 12 6.85 -1.07 -0.13
N ASN A 13 5.91 -1.93 0.28
CA ASN A 13 6.21 -3.21 0.92
C ASN A 13 6.54 -4.33 -0.08
N TYR A 14 6.35 -4.10 -1.39
CA TYR A 14 6.72 -5.06 -2.44
C TYR A 14 8.12 -4.81 -3.00
N LEU A 15 8.69 -3.62 -2.80
CA LEU A 15 9.97 -3.21 -3.39
C LEU A 15 11.14 -4.13 -3.00
N SER A 16 11.18 -4.60 -1.75
CA SER A 16 12.23 -5.51 -1.25
C SER A 16 12.31 -6.86 -1.97
N ARG A 17 11.28 -7.21 -2.78
CA ARG A 17 11.29 -8.41 -3.62
C ARG A 17 12.07 -8.24 -4.92
N TYR A 18 12.33 -7.00 -5.32
CA TYR A 18 12.88 -6.65 -6.64
C TYR A 18 14.18 -5.85 -6.54
N PHE A 19 14.44 -5.19 -5.42
CA PHE A 19 15.55 -4.27 -5.23
C PHE A 19 16.33 -4.61 -3.96
N SER A 20 17.63 -4.34 -3.96
CA SER A 20 18.45 -4.35 -2.76
C SER A 20 18.00 -3.25 -1.78
N ALA A 21 18.39 -3.35 -0.50
CA ALA A 21 18.02 -2.36 0.50
C ALA A 21 18.47 -0.93 0.14
N VAL A 22 19.61 -0.78 -0.55
CA VAL A 22 20.13 0.52 -0.99
C VAL A 22 19.26 1.08 -2.13
N GLU A 23 19.01 0.29 -3.17
CA GLU A 23 18.17 0.68 -4.31
C GLU A 23 16.73 0.99 -3.86
N GLU A 24 16.18 0.16 -2.97
CA GLU A 24 14.86 0.37 -2.37
C GLU A 24 14.79 1.71 -1.64
N SER A 25 15.80 2.04 -0.82
CA SER A 25 15.87 3.30 -0.09
C SER A 25 15.89 4.51 -1.03
N ILE A 26 16.75 4.45 -2.06
CA ILE A 26 16.87 5.51 -3.08
C ILE A 26 15.54 5.68 -3.84
N LEU A 27 14.93 4.57 -4.26
CA LEU A 27 13.67 4.59 -5.02
C LEU A 27 12.52 5.13 -4.16
N LYS A 28 12.39 4.68 -2.91
CA LYS A 28 11.40 5.20 -1.95
C LYS A 28 11.58 6.69 -1.71
N ALA A 29 12.82 7.17 -1.59
CA ALA A 29 13.10 8.60 -1.44
C ALA A 29 12.66 9.40 -2.68
N LYS A 30 13.02 8.94 -3.89
CA LYS A 30 12.61 9.58 -5.16
C LYS A 30 11.09 9.62 -5.34
N ILE A 31 10.39 8.52 -5.02
CA ILE A 31 8.93 8.47 -5.08
C ILE A 31 8.32 9.41 -4.04
N THR A 32 8.79 9.35 -2.79
CA THR A 32 8.33 10.26 -1.71
C THR A 32 8.49 11.72 -2.11
N GLN A 33 9.62 12.12 -2.69
CA GLN A 33 9.86 13.49 -3.16
C GLN A 33 8.89 13.91 -4.28
N LYS A 34 8.62 13.02 -5.24
CA LYS A 34 7.65 13.29 -6.32
C LYS A 34 6.25 13.52 -5.74
N PHE A 35 5.81 12.67 -4.81
CA PHE A 35 4.52 12.85 -4.15
C PHE A 35 4.48 14.12 -3.28
N ALA A 36 5.54 14.42 -2.52
CA ALA A 36 5.64 15.65 -1.73
C ALA A 36 5.45 16.89 -2.62
N THR A 37 6.11 16.91 -3.79
CA THR A 37 5.98 17.99 -4.78
C THR A 37 4.54 18.11 -5.30
N VAL A 38 3.90 16.99 -5.69
CA VAL A 38 2.52 16.98 -6.19
C VAL A 38 1.52 17.49 -5.15
N PHE A 39 1.75 17.18 -3.88
CA PHE A 39 0.87 17.58 -2.78
C PHE A 39 1.25 18.94 -2.15
N GLY A 40 2.30 19.62 -2.63
CA GLY A 40 2.77 20.88 -2.07
C GLY A 40 3.31 20.76 -0.64
N MET A 41 3.89 19.60 -0.30
CA MET A 41 4.36 19.25 1.04
C MET A 41 5.87 19.16 1.09
N GLN A 42 6.44 19.26 2.30
CA GLN A 42 7.85 18.93 2.52
C GLN A 42 8.07 17.42 2.47
N PHE A 43 9.29 17.01 2.12
CA PHE A 43 9.69 15.61 2.02
C PHE A 43 9.36 14.81 3.30
N ASP A 44 9.74 15.35 4.47
CA ASP A 44 9.56 14.66 5.75
C ASP A 44 8.09 14.53 6.15
N GLU A 45 7.24 15.47 5.76
CA GLU A 45 5.79 15.38 5.98
C GLU A 45 5.19 14.24 5.15
N MET A 46 5.53 14.16 3.86
CA MET A 46 5.09 13.07 2.99
C MET A 46 5.63 11.72 3.47
N LYS A 47 6.90 11.66 3.85
CA LYS A 47 7.54 10.46 4.42
C LYS A 47 6.81 9.98 5.67
N LYS A 48 6.45 10.90 6.57
CA LYS A 48 5.67 10.60 7.78
C LYS A 48 4.29 10.02 7.42
N ILE A 49 3.57 10.65 6.49
CA ILE A 49 2.26 10.15 6.05
C ILE A 49 2.37 8.74 5.49
N ILE A 50 3.32 8.47 4.59
CA ILE A 50 3.51 7.13 4.03
C ILE A 50 3.81 6.12 5.13
N SER A 51 4.71 6.45 6.06
CA SER A 51 5.06 5.58 7.20
C SER A 51 3.85 5.29 8.09
N ASP A 52 3.02 6.28 8.38
CA ASP A 52 1.79 6.12 9.17
C ASP A 52 0.80 5.17 8.49
N TYR A 53 0.71 5.20 7.15
CA TYR A 53 -0.11 4.26 6.38
C TYR A 53 0.50 2.85 6.34
N GLN A 54 1.83 2.70 6.24
CA GLN A 54 2.49 1.38 6.34
C GLN A 54 2.24 0.75 7.71
N ASN A 55 2.41 1.52 8.79
CA ASN A 55 2.14 1.09 10.15
C ASN A 55 0.67 0.71 10.35
N PHE A 56 -0.25 1.50 9.77
CA PHE A 56 -1.67 1.19 9.82
C PHE A 56 -2.02 -0.11 9.10
N ILE A 57 -1.51 -0.31 7.87
CA ILE A 57 -1.67 -1.54 7.10
C ILE A 57 -1.16 -2.73 7.93
N TYR A 58 0.04 -2.63 8.51
CA TYR A 58 0.61 -3.68 9.35
C TYR A 58 -0.31 -4.05 10.53
N ARG A 59 -0.82 -3.05 11.28
CA ARG A 59 -1.69 -3.28 12.43
C ARG A 59 -2.98 -4.01 12.07
N VAL A 60 -3.67 -3.55 11.02
CA VAL A 60 -4.94 -4.18 10.61
C VAL A 60 -4.72 -5.56 9.98
N ASN A 61 -3.53 -5.82 9.43
CA ASN A 61 -3.20 -7.08 8.80
C ASN A 61 -2.95 -8.22 9.79
N HIS A 62 -2.49 -7.92 11.01
CA HIS A 62 -2.12 -8.91 12.01
C HIS A 62 -3.24 -9.97 12.24
N PRO A 63 -2.90 -11.27 12.33
CA PRO A 63 -1.55 -11.87 12.31
C PRO A 63 -0.96 -12.14 10.91
N SER A 64 -1.69 -11.82 9.84
CA SER A 64 -1.22 -12.05 8.47
C SER A 64 -0.04 -11.14 8.10
N LYS A 65 0.82 -11.65 7.22
CA LYS A 65 1.92 -10.92 6.59
C LYS A 65 1.68 -10.62 5.11
N ASN A 66 0.50 -10.98 4.57
CA ASN A 66 0.18 -10.76 3.17
C ASN A 66 -0.15 -9.27 2.93
N THR A 67 0.69 -8.57 2.16
CA THR A 67 0.51 -7.13 1.88
C THR A 67 -0.82 -6.81 1.20
N LEU A 68 -1.23 -7.56 0.18
CA LEU A 68 -2.50 -7.34 -0.54
C LEU A 68 -3.69 -7.41 0.43
N TYR A 69 -3.70 -8.46 1.27
CA TYR A 69 -4.72 -8.63 2.30
C TYR A 69 -4.73 -7.48 3.31
N GLY A 70 -3.55 -7.00 3.71
CA GLY A 70 -3.39 -5.83 4.57
C GLY A 70 -3.92 -4.55 3.93
N MET A 71 -3.72 -4.36 2.62
CA MET A 71 -4.25 -3.22 1.87
C MET A 71 -5.78 -3.26 1.83
N SER A 72 -6.37 -4.43 1.56
CA SER A 72 -7.83 -4.62 1.56
C SER A 72 -8.47 -4.32 2.91
N LYS A 73 -7.87 -4.82 3.99
CA LYS A 73 -8.29 -4.46 5.35
C LYS A 73 -8.12 -2.96 5.63
N ALA A 74 -7.03 -2.35 5.14
CA ALA A 74 -6.81 -0.93 5.35
C ALA A 74 -7.90 -0.08 4.70
N VAL A 75 -8.38 -0.45 3.50
CA VAL A 75 -9.54 0.18 2.85
C VAL A 75 -10.77 0.04 3.75
N PHE A 76 -11.10 -1.17 4.19
CA PHE A 76 -12.24 -1.43 5.05
C PHE A 76 -12.28 -0.52 6.28
N PHE A 77 -11.15 -0.44 7.01
CA PHE A 77 -11.09 0.33 8.26
C PHE A 77 -10.97 1.85 8.04
N LYS A 78 -10.19 2.34 7.06
CA LYS A 78 -10.04 3.80 6.81
C LYS A 78 -11.32 4.46 6.30
N TYR A 79 -12.18 3.69 5.63
CA TYR A 79 -13.47 4.13 5.13
C TYR A 79 -14.64 3.77 6.07
N LYS A 80 -14.35 3.16 7.23
CA LYS A 80 -15.36 2.77 8.24
C LYS A 80 -16.49 1.94 7.63
N LEU A 81 -16.13 0.96 6.79
CA LEU A 81 -17.11 0.17 6.04
C LEU A 81 -17.85 -0.87 6.89
N GLY A 82 -17.39 -1.13 8.11
CA GLY A 82 -18.01 -2.09 9.02
C GLY A 82 -19.49 -1.81 9.30
N GLN A 83 -19.89 -0.53 9.32
CA GLN A 83 -21.26 -0.11 9.56
C GLN A 83 -22.26 -0.47 8.45
N TYR A 84 -21.78 -0.87 7.27
CA TYR A 84 -22.63 -1.19 6.10
C TYR A 84 -22.73 -2.70 5.85
N GLN A 85 -22.34 -3.52 6.83
CA GLN A 85 -22.42 -4.97 6.78
C GLN A 85 -23.61 -5.46 7.59
N ASP A 86 -23.94 -6.75 7.46
CA ASP A 86 -24.90 -7.41 8.33
C ASP A 86 -24.51 -7.26 9.81
N GLU A 87 -25.53 -7.24 10.68
CA GLU A 87 -25.41 -6.87 12.09
C GLU A 87 -24.26 -7.58 12.83
N TYR A 88 -24.11 -8.90 12.62
CA TYR A 88 -23.03 -9.69 13.21
C TYR A 88 -21.64 -9.12 12.92
N PHE A 89 -21.35 -8.80 11.65
CA PHE A 89 -20.03 -8.27 11.25
C PHE A 89 -19.86 -6.80 11.62
N ALA A 90 -20.96 -6.03 11.61
CA ALA A 90 -20.96 -4.64 12.02
C ALA A 90 -20.61 -4.49 13.51
N GLN A 91 -21.21 -5.30 14.39
CA GLN A 91 -20.92 -5.31 15.83
C GLN A 91 -19.46 -5.66 16.13
N LEU A 92 -18.87 -6.60 15.38
CA LEU A 92 -17.46 -6.97 15.51
C LEU A 92 -16.49 -5.96 14.88
N ASN A 93 -17.00 -5.00 14.09
CA ASN A 93 -16.21 -4.15 13.20
C ASN A 93 -15.19 -4.96 12.39
N ALA A 94 -15.60 -6.15 11.95
CA ALA A 94 -14.76 -7.09 11.22
C ALA A 94 -15.28 -7.23 9.79
N PRO A 95 -14.41 -7.24 8.78
CA PRO A 95 -14.86 -7.36 7.40
C PRO A 95 -15.38 -8.79 7.13
N ASN A 96 -16.56 -8.87 6.52
CA ASN A 96 -17.14 -10.11 6.02
C ASN A 96 -16.14 -10.80 5.06
N PRO A 97 -15.90 -12.12 5.17
CA PRO A 97 -14.96 -12.84 4.31
C PRO A 97 -15.21 -12.64 2.80
N LEU A 98 -16.48 -12.55 2.37
CA LEU A 98 -16.84 -12.29 0.98
C LEU A 98 -16.45 -10.87 0.54
N PHE A 99 -16.63 -9.88 1.43
CA PHE A 99 -16.14 -8.52 1.19
C PHE A 99 -14.62 -8.51 1.00
N LEU A 100 -13.88 -9.17 1.90
CA LEU A 100 -12.41 -9.22 1.81
C LEU A 100 -11.94 -9.86 0.51
N LYS A 101 -12.50 -11.00 0.14
CA LYS A 101 -12.13 -11.69 -1.11
C LYS A 101 -12.36 -10.79 -2.34
N ARG A 102 -13.45 -10.04 -2.37
CA ARG A 102 -13.74 -9.09 -3.46
C ARG A 102 -12.79 -7.90 -3.43
N MET A 103 -12.51 -7.36 -2.24
CA MET A 103 -11.59 -6.24 -2.08
C MET A 103 -10.17 -6.63 -2.46
N ASP A 104 -9.71 -7.85 -2.15
CA ASP A 104 -8.42 -8.38 -2.59
C ASP A 104 -8.32 -8.36 -4.13
N GLY A 105 -9.35 -8.83 -4.83
CA GLY A 105 -9.39 -8.79 -6.30
C GLY A 105 -9.40 -7.37 -6.87
N ILE A 106 -10.03 -6.40 -6.19
CA ILE A 106 -9.96 -5.00 -6.59
C ILE A 106 -8.54 -4.46 -6.37
N MET A 107 -7.98 -4.65 -5.17
CA MET A 107 -6.67 -4.12 -4.77
C MET A 107 -5.51 -4.71 -5.59
N GLU A 108 -5.65 -5.93 -6.12
CA GLU A 108 -4.68 -6.55 -7.01
C GLU A 108 -4.37 -5.69 -8.25
N ASN A 109 -5.38 -5.00 -8.79
CA ASN A 109 -5.23 -4.10 -9.94
C ASN A 109 -4.39 -2.84 -9.64
N TYR A 110 -4.08 -2.58 -8.36
CA TYR A 110 -3.29 -1.44 -7.92
C TYR A 110 -1.88 -1.83 -7.45
N ILE A 111 -1.50 -3.11 -7.57
CA ILE A 111 -0.12 -3.54 -7.35
C ILE A 111 0.73 -3.18 -8.57
N TRP A 112 1.89 -2.58 -8.32
CA TRP A 112 2.85 -2.26 -9.37
C TRP A 112 3.49 -3.54 -9.90
N ASN A 113 3.32 -3.78 -11.21
CA ASN A 113 3.94 -4.91 -11.90
C ASN A 113 5.43 -4.63 -12.19
N TRP A 114 6.26 -4.78 -11.14
CA TRP A 114 7.70 -4.58 -11.22
C TRP A 114 8.38 -5.54 -12.18
N SER A 115 7.91 -6.79 -12.28
CA SER A 115 8.47 -7.78 -13.22
C SER A 115 8.42 -7.27 -14.66
N THR A 116 7.23 -6.87 -15.12
CA THR A 116 7.05 -6.33 -16.48
C THR A 116 7.75 -4.98 -16.65
N PHE A 117 7.76 -4.13 -15.61
CA PHE A 117 8.49 -2.86 -15.68
C PHE A 117 9.99 -3.08 -15.88
N LEU A 118 10.62 -3.95 -15.07
CA LEU A 118 12.05 -4.21 -15.12
C LEU A 118 12.45 -4.93 -16.41
N GLU A 119 11.62 -5.84 -16.91
CA GLU A 119 11.85 -6.49 -18.22
C GLU A 119 11.95 -5.46 -19.35
N LYS A 120 11.03 -4.49 -19.38
CA LYS A 120 11.01 -3.42 -20.40
C LYS A 120 12.13 -2.38 -20.24
N ASN A 121 12.69 -2.24 -19.04
CA ASN A 121 13.64 -1.18 -18.69
C ASN A 121 15.03 -1.69 -18.31
N LYS A 122 15.35 -2.96 -18.63
CA LYS A 122 16.59 -3.67 -18.23
C LYS A 122 17.88 -2.87 -18.41
N TYR A 123 17.99 -2.03 -19.45
CA TYR A 123 19.20 -1.26 -19.74
C TYR A 123 19.31 0.07 -18.97
N HIS A 124 18.22 0.60 -18.40
CA HIS A 124 18.21 1.88 -17.69
C HIS A 124 18.45 1.77 -16.17
N PHE A 125 18.33 0.57 -15.60
CA PHE A 125 18.45 0.37 -14.15
C PHE A 125 19.90 0.11 -13.69
N LEU A 126 20.78 -0.37 -14.57
CA LEU A 126 22.21 -0.59 -14.28
C LEU A 126 23.02 0.71 -14.12
N SER A 127 22.40 1.87 -14.37
CA SER A 127 23.00 3.20 -14.28
C SER A 127 22.43 4.08 -13.15
N LEU A 128 21.61 3.51 -12.26
CA LEU A 128 21.07 4.16 -11.06
C LEU A 128 21.96 3.89 -9.83
#